data_AF-A0A352Z9I4-F1
#
_entry.id   AF-A0A352Z9I4-F1
#
_cell.length_a   1.000
_cell.length_b   1.000
_cell.length_c   1.000
_cell.angle_alpha   90.00
_cell.angle_beta   90.00
_cell.angle_gamma   90.00
#
_symmetry.space_group_name_H-M   'P 1'
#
loop_
_entity.id
_entity.type
_entity.pdbx_description
1 polymer ?
#
loop_
_entity_poly.entity_id
_entity_poly.type
_entity_poly.pdbx_seq_one_letter_code
_entity_poly.pdbx_strand_id
1 'polypeptide(L)'
;MLPRRHILDVWEFNKNKDELLSMCTLSLAIDAVKYLEKESKKDHLVEALEFNEFVCYMFPHQKPHNRSLLFHVVSDLLGLLMYGVPKKTKHSLKNLESINYSEKNMEHYPIIEVWNTLKDKVYVKKHGVESIIEGFVKKIQIEMDIMERYPFVEDILFNSKEKLNEWLQSLASFYDKHKKTVKNVYDQWWALWLCNSDQERVLSNMLERLNIQAQNEYGLSIDKNHLLSSILSNKRANRHENDNYSRWYKEGVKLLLRI
;
A
#
# COMPACT_ATOMS: atom_id res chain seq x y z
N MET A 1 0.36 -1.03 -2.35
CA MET A 1 -0.89 -0.39 -2.80
C MET A 1 -0.89 1.04 -2.28
N LEU A 2 -1.98 1.81 -2.45
CA LEU A 2 -2.08 3.18 -1.93
C LEU A 2 -2.72 3.19 -0.52
N PRO A 3 -2.53 4.27 0.27
CA PRO A 3 -2.77 4.24 1.72
C PRO A 3 -4.23 4.01 2.13
N ARG A 4 -5.20 4.60 1.43
CA ARG A 4 -6.62 4.48 1.79
C ARG A 4 -7.11 3.06 1.51
N ARG A 5 -6.60 2.44 0.45
CA ARG A 5 -6.81 1.00 0.21
C ARG A 5 -6.29 0.15 1.37
N HIS A 6 -5.08 0.42 1.87
CA HIS A 6 -4.52 -0.31 3.01
C HIS A 6 -5.35 -0.14 4.30
N ILE A 7 -5.97 1.03 4.52
CA ILE A 7 -6.90 1.22 5.64
C ILE A 7 -8.17 0.38 5.44
N LEU A 8 -8.74 0.42 4.23
CA LEU A 8 -9.96 -0.32 3.93
C LEU A 8 -9.74 -1.84 4.03
N ASP A 9 -8.55 -2.32 3.63
CA ASP A 9 -8.11 -3.71 3.76
C ASP A 9 -8.21 -4.21 5.21
N VAL A 10 -7.66 -3.46 6.16
CA VAL A 10 -7.76 -3.80 7.58
C VAL A 10 -9.21 -3.72 8.06
N TRP A 11 -9.94 -2.67 7.67
CA TRP A 11 -11.34 -2.50 8.06
C TRP A 11 -12.22 -3.66 7.59
N GLU A 12 -11.95 -4.29 6.45
CA GLU A 12 -12.72 -5.43 5.96
C GLU A 12 -12.69 -6.64 6.92
N PHE A 13 -11.66 -6.73 7.78
CA PHE A 13 -11.45 -7.86 8.69
C PHE A 13 -11.43 -7.50 10.18
N ASN A 14 -11.19 -6.24 10.54
CA ASN A 14 -11.32 -5.76 11.92
C ASN A 14 -12.26 -4.55 12.00
N LYS A 15 -13.33 -4.69 12.80
CA LYS A 15 -14.33 -3.63 13.04
C LYS A 15 -14.17 -2.96 14.40
N ASN A 16 -13.30 -3.46 15.28
CA ASN A 16 -12.99 -2.81 16.56
C ASN A 16 -12.21 -1.51 16.27
N LYS A 17 -12.75 -0.35 16.68
CA LYS A 17 -12.20 0.96 16.30
C LYS A 17 -10.77 1.19 16.79
N ASP A 18 -10.46 0.82 18.03
CA ASP A 18 -9.15 1.09 18.63
C ASP A 18 -8.07 0.18 18.04
N GLU A 19 -8.42 -1.09 17.85
CA GLU A 19 -7.55 -2.05 17.19
C GLU A 19 -7.36 -1.68 15.72
N LEU A 20 -8.43 -1.29 15.02
CA LEU A 20 -8.41 -0.85 13.63
C LEU A 20 -7.43 0.31 13.43
N LEU A 21 -7.50 1.34 14.28
CA LEU A 21 -6.59 2.49 14.16
C LEU A 21 -5.12 2.06 14.33
N SER A 22 -4.82 1.25 15.33
CA SER A 22 -3.44 0.74 15.55
C SER A 22 -2.95 -0.13 14.39
N MET A 23 -3.79 -1.07 13.94
CA MET A 23 -3.52 -1.98 12.81
C MET A 23 -3.30 -1.23 11.48
N CYS A 24 -4.17 -0.27 11.17
CA CYS A 24 -4.02 0.59 10.00
C CYS A 24 -2.73 1.40 10.09
N THR A 25 -2.45 1.98 11.26
CA THR A 25 -1.23 2.78 11.47
C THR A 25 0.03 1.96 11.20
N LEU A 26 0.06 0.69 11.61
CA LEU A 26 1.16 -0.21 11.29
C LEU A 26 1.31 -0.46 9.78
N SER A 27 0.20 -0.68 9.07
CA SER A 27 0.22 -0.91 7.60
C SER A 27 0.67 0.35 6.84
N LEU A 28 0.26 1.53 7.30
CA LEU A 28 0.72 2.81 6.74
C LEU A 28 2.20 3.03 7.06
N ALA A 29 2.63 2.68 8.28
CA ALA A 29 4.01 2.84 8.71
C ALA A 29 4.94 1.93 7.93
N ILE A 30 4.59 0.66 7.70
CA ILE A 30 5.41 -0.25 6.90
C ILE A 30 5.54 0.26 5.45
N ASP A 31 4.49 0.89 4.91
CA ASP A 31 4.55 1.49 3.58
C ASP A 31 5.47 2.73 3.53
N ALA A 32 5.43 3.56 4.56
CA ALA A 32 6.26 4.76 4.69
C ALA A 32 7.75 4.45 4.94
N VAL A 33 8.06 3.42 5.73
CA VAL A 33 9.45 3.11 6.09
C VAL A 33 10.25 2.50 4.94
N LYS A 34 9.62 2.09 3.84
CA LYS A 34 10.30 1.77 2.57
C LYS A 34 11.23 2.88 2.10
N TYR A 35 10.95 4.12 2.49
CA TYR A 35 11.76 5.29 2.13
C TYR A 35 12.91 5.57 3.11
N LEU A 36 13.06 4.79 4.19
CA LEU A 36 14.20 4.92 5.13
C LEU A 36 15.52 4.51 4.47
N GLU A 37 15.51 3.48 3.62
CA GLU A 37 16.70 2.97 2.96
C GLU A 37 16.63 3.21 1.45
N LYS A 38 17.52 4.07 0.94
CA LYS A 38 17.60 4.37 -0.50
C LYS A 38 17.98 3.15 -1.36
N GLU A 39 18.62 2.17 -0.75
CA GLU A 39 19.07 0.92 -1.36
C GLU A 39 18.63 -0.27 -0.50
N SER A 40 17.33 -0.47 -0.32
CA SER A 40 16.87 -1.71 0.32
C SER A 40 17.37 -2.91 -0.50
N LYS A 41 18.09 -3.81 0.18
CA LYS A 41 18.54 -5.08 -0.38
C LYS A 41 17.43 -6.13 -0.39
N LYS A 42 16.32 -5.90 0.32
CA LYS A 42 15.25 -6.88 0.56
C LYS A 42 13.96 -6.47 -0.15
N ASP A 43 13.13 -7.47 -0.40
CA ASP A 43 11.80 -7.30 -0.99
C ASP A 43 10.84 -6.74 0.07
N HIS A 44 10.01 -5.77 -0.27
CA HIS A 44 9.09 -5.14 0.69
C HIS A 44 8.15 -6.14 1.39
N LEU A 45 7.72 -7.18 0.68
CA LEU A 45 6.84 -8.21 1.26
C LEU A 45 7.58 -9.01 2.33
N VAL A 46 8.84 -9.33 2.05
CA VAL A 46 9.71 -10.04 2.98
C VAL A 46 9.99 -9.17 4.20
N GLU A 47 10.25 -7.88 4.00
CA GLU A 47 10.42 -6.94 5.11
C GLU A 47 9.18 -6.89 6.01
N ALA A 48 7.96 -6.84 5.44
CA ALA A 48 6.73 -6.86 6.21
C ALA A 48 6.53 -8.18 6.99
N LEU A 49 6.91 -9.33 6.41
CA LEU A 49 6.83 -10.63 7.07
C LEU A 49 7.88 -10.81 8.17
N GLU A 50 9.13 -10.47 7.90
CA GLU A 50 10.21 -10.47 8.89
C GLU A 50 9.89 -9.51 10.05
N PHE A 51 9.33 -8.33 9.76
CA PHE A 51 8.90 -7.41 10.80
C PHE A 51 7.74 -7.97 11.63
N ASN A 52 6.79 -8.66 10.98
CA ASN A 52 5.71 -9.33 11.68
C ASN A 52 6.23 -10.40 12.67
N GLU A 53 7.21 -11.21 12.25
CA GLU A 53 7.88 -12.18 13.12
C GLU A 53 8.65 -11.49 14.25
N PHE A 54 9.43 -10.45 13.91
CA PHE A 54 10.18 -9.67 14.89
C PHE A 54 9.29 -9.09 15.99
N VAL A 55 8.12 -8.53 15.63
CA VAL A 55 7.13 -8.04 16.61
C VAL A 55 6.62 -9.18 17.49
N CYS A 56 6.35 -10.37 16.92
CA CYS A 56 5.90 -11.53 17.70
C CYS A 56 6.92 -11.94 18.76
N TYR A 57 8.22 -11.90 18.45
CA TYR A 57 9.29 -12.32 19.36
C TYR A 57 9.72 -11.24 20.34
N MET A 58 9.94 -10.01 19.85
CA MET A 58 10.57 -8.93 20.62
C MET A 58 9.54 -8.00 21.29
N PHE A 59 8.32 -7.92 20.77
CA PHE A 59 7.26 -7.02 21.24
C PHE A 59 5.91 -7.73 21.39
N PRO A 60 5.81 -8.81 22.19
CA PRO A 60 4.63 -9.68 22.22
C PRO A 60 3.33 -8.99 22.64
N HIS A 61 3.41 -7.87 23.37
CA HIS A 61 2.24 -7.05 23.74
C HIS A 61 1.58 -6.37 22.52
N GLN A 62 2.25 -6.30 21.37
CA GLN A 62 1.74 -5.73 20.11
C GLN A 62 1.10 -6.78 19.18
N LYS A 63 1.10 -8.07 19.57
CA LYS A 63 0.71 -9.23 18.76
C LYS A 63 -0.76 -9.32 18.28
N PRO A 64 -1.79 -8.66 18.86
CA PRO A 64 -3.08 -8.66 18.18
C PRO A 64 -3.08 -7.74 16.96
N HIS A 65 -2.31 -6.64 17.00
CA HIS A 65 -2.38 -5.59 15.99
C HIS A 65 -1.41 -5.79 14.82
N ASN A 66 -0.35 -6.61 14.96
CA ASN A 66 0.59 -6.87 13.86
C ASN A 66 0.03 -7.74 12.73
N ARG A 67 -1.12 -8.39 12.93
CA ARG A 67 -1.85 -9.13 11.88
C ARG A 67 -2.12 -8.29 10.64
N SER A 68 -2.17 -6.97 10.75
CA SER A 68 -2.33 -6.09 9.60
C SER A 68 -1.16 -6.14 8.62
N LEU A 69 0.04 -6.55 9.04
CA LEU A 69 1.17 -6.78 8.14
C LEU A 69 0.91 -7.96 7.20
N LEU A 70 0.21 -9.00 7.66
CA LEU A 70 -0.20 -10.11 6.81
C LEU A 70 -1.22 -9.65 5.75
N PHE A 71 -2.17 -8.81 6.16
CA PHE A 71 -3.15 -8.19 5.27
C PHE A 71 -2.49 -7.27 4.24
N HIS A 72 -1.48 -6.49 4.67
CA HIS A 72 -0.67 -5.64 3.81
C HIS A 72 0.02 -6.47 2.71
N VAL A 73 0.63 -7.59 3.08
CA VAL A 73 1.34 -8.46 2.13
C VAL A 73 0.36 -9.03 1.09
N VAL A 74 -0.81 -9.51 1.49
CA VAL A 74 -1.84 -9.98 0.54
C VAL A 74 -2.28 -8.87 -0.41
N SER A 75 -2.46 -7.66 0.10
CA SER A 75 -2.84 -6.49 -0.71
C SER A 75 -1.76 -6.16 -1.75
N ASP A 76 -0.51 -6.05 -1.34
CA ASP A 76 0.59 -5.76 -2.26
C ASP A 76 0.76 -6.86 -3.33
N LEU A 77 0.64 -8.14 -2.95
CA LEU A 77 0.65 -9.26 -3.90
C LEU A 77 -0.47 -9.18 -4.93
N LEU A 78 -1.70 -8.90 -4.46
CA LEU A 78 -2.83 -8.77 -5.36
C LEU A 78 -2.64 -7.59 -6.32
N GLY A 79 -2.14 -6.47 -5.80
CA GLY A 79 -1.78 -5.31 -6.60
C GLY A 79 -0.80 -5.67 -7.72
N LEU A 80 0.18 -6.54 -7.46
CA LEU A 80 1.10 -7.02 -8.49
C LEU A 80 0.43 -7.87 -9.57
N LEU A 81 -0.44 -8.79 -9.15
CA LEU A 81 -1.15 -9.68 -10.07
C LEU A 81 -2.12 -8.91 -10.97
N MET A 82 -2.81 -7.91 -10.41
CA MET A 82 -3.82 -7.13 -11.12
C MET A 82 -3.22 -6.00 -11.97
N TYR A 83 -2.18 -5.34 -11.46
CA TYR A 83 -1.67 -4.07 -12.03
C TYR A 83 -0.26 -4.17 -12.61
N GLY A 84 0.38 -5.34 -12.49
CA GLY A 84 1.70 -5.59 -13.04
C GLY A 84 2.82 -5.32 -12.04
N VAL A 85 3.99 -5.87 -12.36
CA VAL A 85 5.22 -5.76 -11.57
C VAL A 85 6.07 -4.64 -12.15
N PRO A 86 6.23 -3.49 -11.45
CA PRO A 86 7.12 -2.44 -11.91
C PRO A 86 8.58 -2.90 -11.81
N LYS A 87 9.47 -2.29 -12.60
CA LYS A 87 10.91 -2.54 -12.47
C LYS A 87 11.38 -2.04 -11.09
N LYS A 88 12.44 -2.65 -10.53
CA LYS A 88 13.04 -2.21 -9.26
C LYS A 88 13.27 -0.70 -9.27
N THR A 89 12.53 0.02 -8.42
CA THR A 89 12.57 1.49 -8.35
C THR A 89 13.56 1.96 -7.29
N LYS A 90 14.22 3.09 -7.53
CA LYS A 90 14.90 3.82 -6.44
C LYS A 90 13.83 4.44 -5.55
N HIS A 91 13.87 4.16 -4.24
CA HIS A 91 12.92 4.71 -3.28
C HIS A 91 12.99 6.24 -3.28
N SER A 92 11.90 6.90 -3.70
CA SER A 92 11.80 8.36 -3.76
C SER A 92 10.40 8.81 -3.38
N LEU A 93 10.29 9.71 -2.39
CA LEU A 93 9.01 10.28 -1.97
C LEU A 93 8.31 11.06 -3.10
N LYS A 94 9.03 11.44 -4.17
CA LYS A 94 8.42 12.08 -5.35
C LYS A 94 7.63 11.10 -6.22
N ASN A 95 7.92 9.81 -6.12
CA ASN A 95 7.19 8.78 -6.85
C ASN A 95 5.82 8.57 -6.19
N LEU A 96 4.82 8.13 -6.96
CA LEU A 96 3.50 7.83 -6.41
C LEU A 96 3.57 6.64 -5.44
N GLU A 97 4.28 5.60 -5.84
CA GLU A 97 4.51 4.40 -5.06
C GLU A 97 5.91 3.88 -5.41
N SER A 98 6.70 3.53 -4.40
CA SER A 98 7.97 2.85 -4.61
C SER A 98 7.78 1.37 -4.32
N ILE A 99 8.19 0.56 -5.28
CA ILE A 99 7.99 -0.87 -5.25
C ILE A 99 9.33 -1.55 -5.51
N ASN A 100 9.85 -2.23 -4.47
CA ASN A 100 10.99 -3.12 -4.60
C ASN A 100 10.49 -4.56 -4.44
N TYR A 101 10.19 -5.20 -5.59
CA TYR A 101 9.88 -6.62 -5.62
C TYR A 101 10.96 -7.38 -6.39
N SER A 102 11.49 -8.42 -5.78
CA SER A 102 12.30 -9.44 -6.44
C SER A 102 11.67 -10.79 -6.20
N GLU A 103 11.17 -11.41 -7.27
CA GLU A 103 10.56 -12.75 -7.25
C GLU A 103 11.42 -13.80 -6.53
N LYS A 104 12.75 -13.58 -6.47
CA LYS A 104 13.74 -14.46 -5.83
C LYS A 104 13.50 -14.73 -4.34
N ASN A 105 12.91 -13.80 -3.58
CA ASN A 105 12.78 -13.96 -2.12
C ASN A 105 11.40 -14.48 -1.70
N MET A 106 10.49 -14.69 -2.66
CA MET A 106 9.15 -15.17 -2.36
C MET A 106 9.14 -16.65 -1.97
N GLU A 107 10.15 -17.45 -2.32
CA GLU A 107 10.18 -18.92 -2.18
C GLU A 107 10.15 -19.47 -0.74
N HIS A 108 10.21 -18.62 0.29
CA HIS A 108 10.34 -19.07 1.69
C HIS A 108 9.16 -18.78 2.62
N TYR A 109 8.12 -18.08 2.17
CA TYR A 109 7.03 -17.64 3.06
C TYR A 109 5.68 -18.31 2.76
N PRO A 110 4.82 -18.56 3.77
CA PRO A 110 3.46 -19.13 3.58
C PRO A 110 2.60 -18.36 2.57
N ILE A 111 2.92 -17.10 2.35
CA ILE A 111 2.31 -16.24 1.34
C ILE A 111 2.44 -16.80 -0.10
N ILE A 112 3.36 -17.74 -0.36
CA ILE A 112 3.51 -18.42 -1.66
C ILE A 112 2.25 -19.16 -2.07
N GLU A 113 1.58 -19.84 -1.14
CA GLU A 113 0.37 -20.59 -1.46
C GLU A 113 -0.76 -19.64 -1.86
N VAL A 114 -0.86 -18.51 -1.16
CA VAL A 114 -1.76 -17.41 -1.52
C VAL A 114 -1.42 -16.86 -2.89
N TRP A 115 -0.14 -16.59 -3.14
CA TRP A 115 0.36 -16.10 -4.42
C TRP A 115 0.02 -17.07 -5.56
N ASN A 116 0.39 -18.35 -5.45
CA ASN A 116 0.16 -19.35 -6.49
C ASN A 116 -1.33 -19.48 -6.79
N THR A 117 -2.17 -19.54 -5.75
CA THR A 117 -3.62 -19.66 -5.93
C THR A 117 -4.24 -18.42 -6.58
N LEU A 118 -3.79 -17.22 -6.20
CA LEU A 118 -4.29 -15.98 -6.81
C LEU A 118 -3.74 -15.78 -8.22
N LYS A 119 -2.51 -16.19 -8.50
CA LYS A 119 -1.88 -16.05 -9.81
C LYS A 119 -2.70 -16.75 -10.89
N ASP A 120 -3.15 -17.97 -10.64
CA ASP A 120 -3.95 -18.72 -11.62
C ASP A 120 -5.34 -18.13 -11.88
N LYS A 121 -5.87 -17.33 -10.95
CA LYS A 121 -7.24 -16.80 -10.99
C LYS A 121 -7.33 -15.33 -11.38
N VAL A 122 -6.29 -14.57 -11.08
CA VAL A 122 -6.29 -13.10 -11.12
C VAL A 122 -5.27 -12.56 -12.11
N TYR A 123 -4.18 -13.27 -12.36
CA TYR A 123 -3.09 -12.75 -13.18
C TYR A 123 -3.60 -12.39 -14.59
N VAL A 124 -3.44 -11.12 -14.95
CA VAL A 124 -3.69 -10.63 -16.30
C VAL A 124 -2.34 -10.41 -16.96
N LYS A 125 -2.08 -11.09 -18.08
CA LYS A 125 -0.83 -10.90 -18.85
C LYS A 125 -0.70 -9.42 -19.22
N LYS A 126 0.42 -8.81 -18.80
CA LYS A 126 0.74 -7.40 -19.02
C LYS A 126 1.75 -7.26 -20.16
N HIS A 127 1.51 -6.29 -21.03
CA HIS A 127 2.33 -6.04 -22.21
C HIS A 127 2.90 -4.64 -22.16
N GLY A 128 4.22 -4.54 -21.98
CA GLY A 128 4.93 -3.27 -22.05
C GLY A 128 4.69 -2.35 -20.85
N VAL A 129 5.26 -1.17 -20.98
CA VAL A 129 5.36 -0.17 -19.91
C VAL A 129 4.03 0.56 -19.70
N GLU A 130 3.26 0.70 -20.76
CA GLU A 130 1.93 1.31 -20.79
C GLU A 130 0.97 0.59 -19.84
N SER A 131 1.06 -0.74 -19.78
CA SER A 131 0.24 -1.57 -18.88
C SER A 131 0.55 -1.36 -17.39
N ILE A 132 1.78 -0.93 -17.06
CA ILE A 132 2.18 -0.58 -15.69
C ILE A 132 1.58 0.78 -15.30
N ILE A 133 1.66 1.76 -16.21
CA ILE A 133 1.03 3.08 -16.00
C ILE A 133 -0.48 2.95 -15.86
N GLU A 134 -1.14 2.16 -16.70
CA GLU A 134 -2.56 1.84 -16.55
C GLU A 134 -2.86 1.20 -15.19
N GLY A 135 -1.97 0.33 -14.71
CA GLY A 135 -2.04 -0.25 -13.37
C GLY A 135 -2.03 0.81 -12.25
N PHE A 136 -1.14 1.80 -12.33
CA PHE A 136 -1.14 2.93 -11.38
C PHE A 136 -2.41 3.77 -11.46
N VAL A 137 -2.92 4.02 -12.67
CA VAL A 137 -4.19 4.73 -12.85
C VAL A 137 -5.34 3.98 -12.16
N LYS A 138 -5.40 2.65 -12.30
CA LYS A 138 -6.41 1.82 -11.59
C LYS A 138 -6.29 1.89 -10.07
N LYS A 139 -5.07 1.92 -9.54
CA LYS A 139 -4.84 2.15 -8.10
C LYS A 139 -5.36 3.52 -7.64
N ILE A 140 -5.15 4.58 -8.44
CA ILE A 140 -5.70 5.91 -8.15
C ILE A 140 -7.23 5.89 -8.18
N GLN A 141 -7.85 5.21 -9.15
CA GLN A 141 -9.30 5.06 -9.21
C GLN A 141 -9.86 4.40 -7.94
N ILE A 142 -9.15 3.39 -7.41
CA ILE A 142 -9.50 2.77 -6.13
C ILE A 142 -9.46 3.79 -4.99
N GLU A 143 -8.38 4.56 -4.85
CA GLU A 143 -8.28 5.60 -3.81
C GLU A 143 -9.44 6.60 -3.88
N MET A 144 -9.81 7.04 -5.09
CA MET A 144 -10.88 8.02 -5.28
C MET A 144 -12.25 7.45 -4.89
N ASP A 145 -12.55 6.20 -5.27
CA ASP A 145 -13.78 5.54 -4.83
C ASP A 145 -13.80 5.36 -3.30
N ILE A 146 -12.65 5.08 -2.69
CA ILE A 146 -12.57 4.91 -1.23
C ILE A 146 -12.88 6.22 -0.51
N MET A 147 -12.28 7.32 -0.94
CA MET A 147 -12.56 8.65 -0.39
C MET A 147 -14.04 9.02 -0.49
N GLU A 148 -14.71 8.62 -1.57
CA GLU A 148 -16.13 8.92 -1.78
C GLU A 148 -17.05 8.05 -0.91
N ARG A 149 -16.81 6.73 -0.85
CA ARG A 149 -17.74 5.78 -0.21
C ARG A 149 -17.43 5.51 1.26
N TYR A 150 -16.20 5.72 1.70
CA TYR A 150 -15.72 5.36 3.03
C TYR A 150 -15.04 6.56 3.70
N PRO A 151 -15.78 7.64 4.02
CA PRO A 151 -15.20 8.87 4.55
C PRO A 151 -14.42 8.68 5.87
N PHE A 152 -14.77 7.67 6.68
CA PHE A 152 -14.05 7.33 7.92
C PHE A 152 -12.56 6.98 7.67
N VAL A 153 -12.20 6.61 6.43
CA VAL A 153 -10.82 6.30 6.07
C VAL A 153 -9.93 7.53 6.21
N GLU A 154 -10.45 8.74 5.92
CA GLU A 154 -9.70 9.98 6.14
C GLU A 154 -9.44 10.20 7.64
N ASP A 155 -10.42 9.94 8.50
CA ASP A 155 -10.23 10.06 9.95
C ASP A 155 -9.14 9.12 10.46
N ILE A 156 -9.11 7.87 9.96
CA ILE A 156 -8.06 6.91 10.32
C ILE A 156 -6.70 7.38 9.81
N LEU A 157 -6.62 7.81 8.54
CA LEU A 157 -5.37 8.31 7.96
C LEU A 157 -4.86 9.52 8.74
N PHE A 158 -5.72 10.44 9.15
CA PHE A 158 -5.37 11.58 9.96
C PHE A 158 -4.83 11.17 11.34
N ASN A 159 -5.60 10.35 12.06
CA ASN A 159 -5.28 9.93 13.43
C ASN A 159 -4.09 8.96 13.51
N SER A 160 -3.70 8.33 12.41
CA SER A 160 -2.55 7.43 12.35
C SER A 160 -1.23 8.10 12.77
N LYS A 161 -1.10 9.41 12.57
CA LYS A 161 0.11 10.17 12.94
C LYS A 161 0.35 10.17 14.44
N GLU A 162 -0.71 10.29 15.23
CA GLU A 162 -0.63 10.24 16.69
C GLU A 162 -0.41 8.80 17.17
N LYS A 163 -1.14 7.85 16.56
CA LYS A 163 -1.06 6.43 16.91
C LYS A 163 0.30 5.80 16.57
N LEU A 164 1.08 6.40 15.66
CA LEU A 164 2.42 5.91 15.28
C LEU A 164 3.33 5.69 16.49
N ASN A 165 3.17 6.48 17.56
CA ASN A 165 3.98 6.36 18.77
C ASN A 165 3.96 4.95 19.38
N GLU A 166 2.89 4.18 19.19
CA GLU A 166 2.79 2.77 19.63
C GLU A 166 3.79 1.86 18.90
N TRP A 167 4.09 2.17 17.64
CA TRP A 167 4.91 1.36 16.75
C TRP A 167 6.36 1.83 16.64
N LEU A 168 6.67 3.05 17.09
CA LEU A 168 8.00 3.65 16.91
C LEU A 168 9.12 2.80 17.51
N GLN A 169 8.92 2.15 18.66
CA GLN A 169 9.98 1.33 19.25
C GLN A 169 10.28 0.08 18.43
N SER A 170 9.26 -0.67 18.00
CA SER A 170 9.44 -1.89 17.23
C SER A 170 10.02 -1.58 15.85
N LEU A 171 9.51 -0.55 15.16
CA LEU A 171 10.06 -0.09 13.89
C LEU A 171 11.52 0.38 14.02
N ALA A 172 11.83 1.22 15.01
CA ALA A 172 13.18 1.71 15.24
C ALA A 172 14.17 0.57 15.50
N SER A 173 13.75 -0.43 16.28
CA SER A 173 14.59 -1.58 16.63
C SER A 173 14.80 -2.51 15.44
N PHE A 174 13.76 -2.76 14.64
CA PHE A 174 13.83 -3.63 13.47
C PHE A 174 14.73 -3.05 12.36
N TYR A 175 14.58 -1.75 12.08
CA TYR A 175 15.35 -1.06 11.04
C TYR A 175 16.70 -0.51 11.51
N ASP A 176 17.06 -0.74 12.78
CA ASP A 176 18.26 -0.17 13.41
C ASP A 176 18.40 1.35 13.17
N LYS A 177 17.30 2.09 13.42
CA LYS A 177 17.25 3.55 13.30
C LYS A 177 16.77 4.19 14.59
N HIS A 178 17.07 5.47 14.78
CA HIS A 178 16.42 6.24 15.84
C HIS A 178 14.92 6.42 15.57
N LYS A 179 14.10 6.37 16.64
CA LYS A 179 12.65 6.65 16.58
C LYS A 179 12.31 7.95 15.85
N LYS A 180 13.11 9.00 16.08
CA LYS A 180 12.95 10.30 15.44
C LYS A 180 13.09 10.19 13.91
N THR A 181 14.02 9.38 13.42
CA THR A 181 14.21 9.14 11.99
C THR A 181 13.00 8.45 11.37
N VAL A 182 12.52 7.38 12.01
CA VAL A 182 11.29 6.67 11.57
C VAL A 182 10.09 7.62 11.54
N LYS A 183 9.88 8.38 12.61
CA LYS A 183 8.81 9.38 12.70
C LYS A 183 8.90 10.44 11.60
N ASN A 184 10.09 10.99 11.36
CA ASN A 184 10.28 12.01 10.34
C ASN A 184 9.95 11.48 8.93
N VAL A 185 10.35 10.24 8.60
CA VAL A 185 10.02 9.62 7.31
C VAL A 185 8.52 9.39 7.19
N TYR A 186 7.88 8.89 8.25
CA TYR A 186 6.43 8.75 8.28
C TYR A 186 5.72 10.10 8.08
N ASP A 187 6.14 11.15 8.78
CA ASP A 187 5.54 12.48 8.68
C ASP A 187 5.67 13.06 7.26
N GLN A 188 6.83 12.87 6.61
CA GLN A 188 7.06 13.28 5.23
C GLN A 188 6.18 12.50 4.25
N TRP A 189 6.10 11.17 4.38
CA TRP A 189 5.25 10.33 3.56
C TRP A 189 3.76 10.64 3.77
N TRP A 190 3.32 10.82 5.01
CA TRP A 190 1.94 11.12 5.38
C TRP A 190 1.48 12.44 4.75
N ALA A 191 2.33 13.46 4.76
CA ALA A 191 2.03 14.77 4.17
C ALA A 191 1.74 14.71 2.66
N LEU A 192 2.24 13.69 1.95
CA LEU A 192 2.00 13.52 0.50
C LEU A 192 0.56 13.15 0.18
N TRP A 193 -0.21 12.64 1.14
CA TRP A 193 -1.54 12.10 0.89
C TRP A 193 -2.68 13.09 1.12
N LEU A 194 -2.34 14.30 1.59
CA LEU A 194 -3.22 15.46 1.69
C LEU A 194 -4.55 15.10 2.39
N CYS A 195 -4.46 14.37 3.49
CA CYS A 195 -5.61 13.92 4.28
C CYS A 195 -6.55 15.10 4.62
N ASN A 196 -7.87 14.87 4.57
CA ASN A 196 -8.91 15.87 4.78
C ASN A 196 -8.88 17.09 3.82
N SER A 197 -8.17 16.98 2.70
CA SER A 197 -8.24 17.97 1.61
C SER A 197 -9.38 17.63 0.63
N ASP A 198 -9.67 18.56 -0.28
CA ASP A 198 -10.64 18.34 -1.35
C ASP A 198 -10.17 17.22 -2.31
N GLN A 199 -11.13 16.44 -2.82
CA GLN A 199 -10.87 15.26 -3.66
C GLN A 199 -10.07 15.61 -4.93
N GLU A 200 -10.35 16.75 -5.55
CA GLU A 200 -9.67 17.19 -6.76
C GLU A 200 -8.19 17.46 -6.51
N ARG A 201 -7.85 18.13 -5.40
CA ARG A 201 -6.48 18.37 -4.98
C ARG A 201 -5.73 17.09 -4.65
N VAL A 202 -6.38 16.15 -3.94
CA VAL A 202 -5.77 14.84 -3.64
C VAL A 202 -5.47 14.08 -4.95
N LEU A 203 -6.42 14.03 -5.88
CA LEU A 203 -6.26 13.40 -7.18
C LEU A 203 -5.16 14.06 -8.01
N SER A 204 -5.18 15.38 -8.13
CA SER A 204 -4.20 16.17 -8.87
C SER A 204 -2.78 15.90 -8.37
N ASN A 205 -2.59 15.85 -7.05
CA ASN A 205 -1.30 15.51 -6.44
C ASN A 205 -0.86 14.06 -6.74
N MET A 206 -1.78 13.08 -6.73
CA MET A 206 -1.44 11.70 -7.12
C MET A 206 -1.04 11.61 -8.60
N LEU A 207 -1.76 12.31 -9.49
CA LEU A 207 -1.45 12.35 -10.92
C LEU A 207 -0.13 13.06 -11.22
N GLU A 208 0.23 14.09 -10.45
CA GLU A 208 1.53 14.74 -10.56
C GLU A 208 2.68 13.77 -10.22
N ARG A 209 2.57 13.08 -9.08
CA ARG A 209 3.56 12.07 -8.66
C ARG A 209 3.65 10.91 -9.65
N LEU A 210 2.52 10.48 -10.21
CA LEU A 210 2.49 9.47 -11.27
C LEU A 210 3.19 9.98 -12.54
N ASN A 211 2.95 11.21 -12.96
CA ASN A 211 3.61 11.79 -14.14
C ASN A 211 5.12 11.90 -13.94
N ILE A 212 5.58 12.34 -12.77
CA ILE A 212 7.01 12.38 -12.43
C ILE A 212 7.62 10.98 -12.51
N GLN A 213 6.93 9.97 -11.96
CA GLN A 213 7.38 8.58 -12.00
C GLN A 213 7.41 8.03 -13.44
N ALA A 214 6.37 8.29 -14.23
CA ALA A 214 6.27 7.89 -15.63
C ALA A 214 7.40 8.47 -16.49
N GLN A 215 7.73 9.74 -16.29
CA GLN A 215 8.80 10.39 -17.03
C GLN A 215 10.17 9.82 -16.64
N ASN A 216 10.44 9.72 -15.33
CA ASN A 216 11.75 9.34 -14.82
C ASN A 216 12.09 7.85 -15.02
N GLU A 217 11.10 6.97 -14.88
CA GLU A 217 11.34 5.50 -14.86
C GLU A 217 11.02 4.83 -16.19
N TYR A 218 10.14 5.46 -16.99
CA TYR A 218 9.52 4.82 -18.13
C TYR A 218 9.62 5.66 -19.42
N GLY A 219 10.09 6.91 -19.33
CA GLY A 219 10.17 7.81 -20.49
C GLY A 219 8.80 8.16 -21.08
N LEU A 220 7.73 8.03 -20.29
CA LEU A 220 6.36 8.28 -20.72
C LEU A 220 5.85 9.62 -20.17
N SER A 221 5.06 10.32 -20.98
CA SER A 221 4.31 11.50 -20.55
C SER A 221 2.84 11.13 -20.41
N ILE A 222 2.19 11.63 -19.37
CA ILE A 222 0.78 11.34 -19.08
C ILE A 222 -0.04 12.60 -19.28
N ASP A 223 -1.19 12.49 -19.96
CA ASP A 223 -2.17 13.57 -20.03
C ASP A 223 -2.94 13.68 -18.70
N LYS A 224 -2.38 14.47 -17.78
CA LYS A 224 -2.93 14.69 -16.43
C LYS A 224 -4.34 15.28 -16.47
N ASN A 225 -4.62 16.19 -17.39
CA ASN A 225 -5.92 16.88 -17.46
C ASN A 225 -7.02 15.92 -17.92
N HIS A 226 -6.70 15.10 -18.93
CA HIS A 226 -7.60 14.05 -19.36
C HIS A 226 -7.86 13.01 -18.25
N LEU A 227 -6.81 12.55 -17.56
CA LEU A 227 -6.98 11.59 -16.46
C LEU A 227 -7.78 12.18 -15.28
N LEU A 228 -7.49 13.43 -14.90
CA LEU A 228 -8.20 14.11 -13.82
C LEU A 228 -9.71 14.18 -14.12
N SER A 229 -10.06 14.66 -15.31
CA SER A 229 -11.48 14.75 -15.72
C SER A 229 -12.13 13.37 -15.85
N SER A 230 -11.42 12.38 -16.41
CA SER A 230 -11.93 11.01 -16.56
C SER A 230 -12.20 10.33 -15.21
N ILE A 231 -11.30 10.48 -14.23
CA ILE A 231 -11.43 9.81 -12.94
C ILE A 231 -12.53 10.48 -12.10
N LEU A 232 -12.63 11.81 -12.10
CA LEU A 232 -13.68 12.53 -11.37
C LEU A 232 -15.08 12.27 -11.93
N SER A 233 -15.21 12.20 -13.26
CA SER A 233 -16.51 12.01 -13.93
C SER A 233 -16.99 10.56 -13.90
N ASN A 234 -16.10 9.57 -13.92
CA ASN A 234 -16.45 8.16 -14.05
C ASN A 234 -16.42 7.39 -12.72
N LYS A 235 -17.26 7.81 -11.77
CA LYS A 235 -17.41 7.16 -10.46
C LYS A 235 -17.75 5.67 -10.55
N ARG A 236 -18.50 5.25 -11.57
CA ARG A 236 -18.88 3.86 -11.78
C ARG A 236 -17.67 2.98 -12.09
N ALA A 237 -16.75 3.45 -12.93
CA ALA A 237 -15.51 2.72 -13.23
C ALA A 237 -14.63 2.62 -11.98
N ASN A 238 -14.48 3.71 -11.22
CA ASN A 238 -13.70 3.72 -9.98
C ASN A 238 -14.22 2.70 -8.97
N ARG A 239 -15.53 2.69 -8.77
CA ARG A 239 -16.21 1.72 -7.92
C ARG A 239 -16.02 0.29 -8.40
N HIS A 240 -16.17 0.05 -9.70
CA HIS A 240 -16.02 -1.29 -10.26
C HIS A 240 -14.62 -1.84 -10.01
N GLU A 241 -13.59 -1.01 -10.20
CA GLU A 241 -12.20 -1.40 -9.95
C GLU A 241 -11.99 -1.71 -8.46
N ASN A 242 -12.49 -0.87 -7.54
CA ASN A 242 -12.38 -1.11 -6.11
C ASN A 242 -13.15 -2.36 -5.65
N ASP A 243 -14.37 -2.56 -6.13
CA ASP A 243 -15.18 -3.74 -5.79
C ASP A 243 -14.53 -5.03 -6.33
N ASN A 244 -13.91 -4.98 -7.52
CA ASN A 244 -13.15 -6.10 -8.08
C ASN A 244 -11.90 -6.41 -7.26
N TYR A 245 -11.15 -5.38 -6.84
CA TYR A 245 -10.00 -5.53 -5.96
C TYR A 245 -10.40 -6.13 -4.60
N SER A 246 -11.40 -5.54 -3.92
CA SER A 246 -11.93 -6.03 -2.65
C SER A 246 -12.37 -7.50 -2.71
N ARG A 247 -12.98 -7.92 -3.83
CA ARG A 247 -13.38 -9.33 -4.01
C ARG A 247 -12.17 -10.26 -3.91
N TRP A 248 -11.12 -10.00 -4.69
CA TRP A 248 -9.94 -10.86 -4.71
C TRP A 248 -9.11 -10.73 -3.44
N TYR A 249 -9.04 -9.54 -2.86
CA TYR A 249 -8.36 -9.30 -1.59
C TYR A 249 -8.98 -10.15 -0.49
N LYS A 250 -10.32 -10.17 -0.39
CA LYS A 250 -11.03 -11.01 0.59
C LYS A 250 -10.77 -12.49 0.39
N GLU A 251 -10.72 -12.96 -0.86
CA GLU A 251 -10.40 -14.36 -1.14
C GLU A 251 -8.94 -14.70 -0.75
N GLY A 252 -7.99 -13.80 -1.03
CA GLY A 252 -6.60 -13.94 -0.61
C GLY A 252 -6.42 -14.00 0.90
N VAL A 253 -7.08 -13.12 1.65
CA VAL A 253 -7.01 -13.12 3.12
C VAL A 253 -7.70 -14.35 3.71
N LYS A 254 -8.86 -14.77 3.18
CA LYS A 254 -9.52 -16.01 3.63
C LYS A 254 -8.63 -17.23 3.43
N LEU A 255 -7.89 -17.30 2.33
CA LEU A 255 -6.94 -18.37 2.07
C LEU A 255 -5.79 -18.32 3.08
N LEU A 256 -5.22 -17.13 3.30
CA LEU A 256 -4.15 -16.95 4.28
C LEU A 256 -4.57 -17.37 5.69
N LEU A 257 -5.80 -17.03 6.12
CA LEU A 257 -6.32 -17.38 7.45
C LEU A 257 -6.69 -18.87 7.60
N ARG A 258 -6.74 -19.63 6.51
CA ARG A 258 -6.98 -21.08 6.54
C ARG A 258 -5.70 -21.90 6.69
N ILE A 259 -4.58 -21.33 6.27
CA ILE A 259 -3.22 -21.89 6.41
C ILE A 259 -2.74 -21.65 7.84
#